data_AF-A0A2D6ACJ7-F1
#
_entry.id   AF-A0A2D6ACJ7-F1
#
_cell.length_a   1.000
_cell.length_b   1.000
_cell.length_c   1.000
_cell.angle_alpha   90.00
_cell.angle_beta   90.00
_cell.angle_gamma   90.00
#
_symmetry.space_group_name_H-M   'P 1'
#
loop_
_entity.id
_entity.type
_entity.pdbx_description
1 polymer ?
#
loop_
_entity_poly.entity_id
_entity_poly.type
_entity_poly.pdbx_seq_one_letter_code
_entity_poly.pdbx_strand_id
1 'polypeptide(L)'
;MNRTALTAGSLLVCLLMTLSALAGLAVENHEQAPSELTETEPMHIGGTDPTSFVAPDTSGIVGYYSSIAIDSNNVVHISYYDYTNDDLKYATNASGYWTTVSVDTTGVVGLYTSIAIDSNDDVHISYYDSTNDDLK
;
A
#
# COMPACT_ATOMS: atom_id res chain seq x y z
N MET A 1 -9.13 -53.08 -69.76
CA MET A 1 -9.12 -53.93 -68.56
C MET A 1 -9.28 -52.99 -67.37
N ASN A 2 -10.41 -52.95 -66.67
CA ASN A 2 -10.99 -53.92 -65.71
C ASN A 2 -10.42 -53.73 -64.28
N ARG A 3 -11.31 -53.34 -63.35
CA ARG A 3 -11.29 -53.57 -61.88
C ARG A 3 -10.40 -52.63 -61.03
N THR A 4 -11.03 -51.84 -60.13
CA THR A 4 -11.16 -52.05 -58.65
C THR A 4 -10.00 -51.45 -57.85
N ALA A 5 -10.16 -51.00 -56.60
CA ALA A 5 -11.34 -50.57 -55.84
C ALA A 5 -10.83 -49.88 -54.56
N LEU A 6 -11.69 -49.13 -53.89
CA LEU A 6 -11.45 -48.62 -52.55
C LEU A 6 -11.59 -49.75 -51.51
N THR A 7 -10.70 -49.79 -50.51
CA THR A 7 -10.94 -50.41 -49.19
C THR A 7 -10.26 -49.50 -48.15
N ALA A 8 -10.92 -48.75 -47.27
CA ALA A 8 -12.15 -48.92 -46.47
C ALA A 8 -11.92 -49.64 -45.12
N GLY A 9 -12.39 -49.00 -44.04
CA GLY A 9 -12.28 -49.41 -42.63
C GLY A 9 -11.74 -48.24 -41.78
N SER A 10 -12.47 -47.62 -40.85
CA SER A 10 -13.86 -47.80 -40.38
C SER A 10 -14.43 -46.39 -40.16
N LEU A 11 -15.57 -45.97 -40.72
CA LEU A 11 -16.95 -46.37 -40.40
C LEU A 11 -17.32 -46.18 -38.91
N LEU A 12 -17.91 -45.04 -38.58
CA LEU A 12 -19.16 -44.96 -37.81
C LEU A 12 -19.90 -43.61 -38.01
N VAL A 13 -21.04 -43.66 -38.71
CA VAL A 13 -22.31 -42.92 -38.47
C VAL A 13 -22.18 -41.41 -38.16
N CYS A 14 -22.40 -40.51 -39.12
CA CYS A 14 -23.71 -39.93 -39.54
C CYS A 14 -24.47 -39.20 -38.40
N LEU A 15 -25.18 -38.08 -38.56
CA LEU A 15 -25.54 -37.10 -39.61
C LEU A 15 -26.81 -36.40 -39.04
N LEU A 16 -27.27 -35.27 -39.62
CA LEU A 16 -28.51 -34.51 -39.30
C LEU A 16 -28.40 -33.62 -38.04
N MET A 17 -28.75 -32.32 -38.04
CA MET A 17 -29.30 -31.37 -39.04
C MET A 17 -28.61 -29.99 -38.87
N THR A 18 -28.75 -28.93 -39.69
CA THR A 18 -29.62 -28.67 -40.88
C THR A 18 -28.82 -27.91 -41.97
N LEU A 19 -29.34 -26.80 -42.56
CA LEU A 19 -28.76 -26.01 -43.64
C LEU A 19 -29.30 -24.55 -43.64
N SER A 20 -28.47 -23.56 -44.03
CA SER A 20 -28.83 -22.17 -44.44
C SER A 20 -29.46 -21.23 -43.37
N ALA A 21 -29.38 -19.89 -43.47
CA ALA A 21 -29.01 -19.03 -44.61
C ALA A 21 -28.24 -17.74 -44.21
N LEU A 22 -27.74 -17.05 -45.24
CA LEU A 22 -27.03 -15.77 -45.23
C LEU A 22 -27.99 -14.57 -45.09
N ALA A 23 -27.69 -13.60 -44.19
CA ALA A 23 -27.84 -12.14 -44.35
C ALA A 23 -27.97 -11.40 -42.99
N GLY A 24 -27.51 -10.14 -42.95
CA GLY A 24 -27.91 -9.16 -41.92
C GLY A 24 -26.75 -8.57 -41.11
N LEU A 25 -26.69 -7.23 -41.07
CA LEU A 25 -25.77 -6.49 -40.22
C LEU A 25 -26.31 -6.44 -38.79
N ALA A 26 -25.44 -6.71 -37.81
CA ALA A 26 -25.59 -6.19 -36.47
C ALA A 26 -24.19 -5.87 -35.90
N VAL A 27 -23.89 -4.58 -35.74
CA VAL A 27 -22.83 -4.14 -34.83
C VAL A 27 -23.47 -4.16 -33.44
N GLU A 28 -23.38 -5.31 -32.76
CA GLU A 28 -23.75 -5.38 -31.35
C GLU A 28 -22.61 -4.83 -30.52
N ASN A 29 -22.85 -3.66 -29.94
CA ASN A 29 -22.01 -3.13 -28.89
C ASN A 29 -22.11 -4.02 -27.64
N HIS A 30 -21.09 -3.93 -26.80
CA HIS A 30 -21.16 -4.24 -25.37
C HIS A 30 -21.16 -5.73 -24.96
N GLU A 31 -19.95 -6.30 -24.91
CA GLU A 31 -19.45 -6.73 -23.61
C GLU A 31 -17.96 -6.43 -23.50
N GLN A 32 -17.63 -5.24 -22.97
CA GLN A 32 -16.29 -4.98 -22.48
C GLN A 32 -16.09 -5.90 -21.27
N ALA A 33 -15.02 -6.69 -21.26
CA ALA A 33 -14.65 -7.51 -20.11
C ALA A 33 -14.71 -6.65 -18.85
N PRO A 34 -15.29 -7.15 -17.73
CA PRO A 34 -15.52 -6.34 -16.55
C PRO A 34 -14.22 -5.67 -16.15
N SER A 35 -14.27 -4.34 -16.01
CA SER A 35 -13.13 -3.56 -15.55
C SER A 35 -12.59 -4.22 -14.29
N GLU A 36 -11.34 -4.66 -14.36
CA GLU A 36 -10.56 -5.16 -13.24
C GLU A 36 -10.86 -4.27 -12.04
N LEU A 37 -11.52 -4.85 -11.03
CA LEU A 37 -11.87 -4.11 -9.83
C LEU A 37 -10.55 -3.65 -9.26
N THR A 38 -10.33 -2.33 -9.20
CA THR A 38 -9.13 -1.77 -8.60
C THR A 38 -9.07 -2.27 -7.18
N GLU A 39 -8.23 -3.27 -6.92
CA GLU A 39 -7.97 -3.71 -5.56
C GLU A 39 -7.47 -2.47 -4.82
N THR A 40 -8.24 -2.07 -3.82
CA THR A 40 -7.85 -0.93 -2.99
C THR A 40 -6.58 -1.33 -2.29
N GLU A 41 -5.45 -0.80 -2.74
CA GLU A 41 -4.15 -0.98 -2.09
C GLU A 41 -4.35 -0.85 -0.58
N PRO A 42 -4.19 -1.93 0.19
CA PRO A 42 -4.63 -1.95 1.57
C PRO A 42 -3.79 -0.95 2.36
N MET A 43 -4.40 -0.26 3.33
CA MET A 43 -3.73 0.82 4.06
C MET A 43 -2.39 0.34 4.62
N HIS A 44 -1.29 0.82 4.03
CA HIS A 44 0.06 0.38 4.34
C HIS A 44 0.52 1.01 5.67
N ILE A 45 0.19 0.37 6.79
CA ILE A 45 0.71 0.74 8.12
C ILE A 45 2.00 -0.05 8.40
N GLY A 46 2.93 0.01 7.44
CA GLY A 46 4.24 -0.62 7.49
C GLY A 46 4.25 -2.13 7.21
N GLY A 47 5.21 -2.57 6.39
CA GLY A 47 5.42 -3.99 6.08
C GLY A 47 4.57 -4.52 4.90
N THR A 48 4.91 -5.71 4.42
CA THR A 48 4.29 -6.32 3.22
C THR A 48 2.99 -7.08 3.50
N ASP A 49 2.50 -7.10 4.75
CA ASP A 49 1.27 -7.77 5.15
C ASP A 49 0.34 -6.75 5.84
N PRO A 50 -0.79 -6.37 5.21
CA PRO A 50 -1.71 -5.36 5.73
C PRO A 50 -2.50 -5.82 6.97
N THR A 51 -2.33 -7.07 7.41
CA THR A 51 -2.94 -7.59 8.64
C THR A 51 -1.99 -7.59 9.83
N SER A 52 -0.69 -7.31 9.61
CA SER A 52 0.31 -7.24 10.67
C SER A 52 0.50 -5.80 11.16
N PHE A 53 0.19 -5.54 12.44
CA PHE A 53 0.48 -4.24 13.07
C PHE A 53 1.80 -4.32 13.84
N VAL A 54 2.82 -3.60 13.36
CA VAL A 54 4.11 -3.48 14.06
C VAL A 54 4.19 -2.09 14.71
N ALA A 55 4.11 -2.05 16.04
CA ALA A 55 4.26 -0.81 16.80
C ALA A 55 5.71 -0.29 16.70
N PRO A 56 5.94 1.01 16.39
CA PRO A 56 7.29 1.55 16.29
C PRO A 56 8.02 1.63 17.64
N ASP A 57 7.28 1.95 18.71
CA ASP A 57 7.77 2.04 20.08
C ASP A 57 6.70 1.48 21.03
N THR A 58 7.14 0.77 22.07
CA THR A 58 6.29 0.22 23.15
C THR A 58 6.93 0.37 24.53
N SER A 59 8.05 1.10 24.63
CA SER A 59 8.84 1.22 25.85
C SER A 59 8.34 2.34 26.77
N GLY A 60 7.25 2.06 27.49
CA GLY A 60 6.64 3.00 28.43
C GLY A 60 5.36 3.65 27.90
N ILE A 61 4.99 4.79 28.49
CA ILE A 61 3.92 5.66 28.03
C ILE A 61 4.49 6.56 26.92
N VAL A 62 4.26 6.17 25.67
CA VAL A 62 4.79 6.81 24.46
C VAL A 62 3.68 7.16 23.46
N GLY A 63 4.00 7.94 22.44
CA GLY A 63 3.10 8.26 21.33
C GLY A 63 2.20 9.48 21.56
N TYR A 64 2.47 10.28 22.58
CA TYR A 64 1.67 11.46 22.88
C TYR A 64 1.88 12.55 21.82
N TYR A 65 0.81 13.27 21.48
CA TYR A 65 0.81 14.35 20.48
C TYR A 65 1.42 13.95 19.13
N SER A 66 1.30 12.68 18.73
CA SER A 66 1.97 12.16 17.56
C SER A 66 1.55 12.85 16.25
N SER A 67 2.53 13.12 15.40
CA SER A 67 2.37 13.70 14.07
C SER A 67 3.07 12.82 13.03
N ILE A 68 2.55 12.76 11.82
CA ILE A 68 2.97 11.83 10.76
C ILE A 68 3.14 12.54 9.42
N ALA A 69 4.22 12.23 8.71
CA ALA A 69 4.47 12.60 7.34
C ALA A 69 5.03 11.41 6.53
N ILE A 70 4.94 11.50 5.20
CA ILE A 70 5.43 10.48 4.26
C ILE A 70 6.30 11.19 3.22
N ASP A 71 7.50 10.67 2.95
CA ASP A 71 8.44 11.25 1.99
C ASP A 71 8.14 10.84 0.53
N SER A 72 8.94 11.31 -0.42
CA SER A 72 8.80 10.96 -1.84
C SER A 72 9.06 9.48 -2.17
N ASN A 73 9.68 8.75 -1.23
CA ASN A 73 10.04 7.33 -1.33
C ASN A 73 8.99 6.41 -0.67
N ASN A 74 7.91 6.96 -0.11
CA ASN A 74 6.90 6.27 0.72
C ASN A 74 7.43 5.77 2.07
N VAL A 75 8.54 6.34 2.56
CA VAL A 75 8.99 6.18 3.94
C VAL A 75 8.05 6.96 4.85
N VAL A 76 7.70 6.37 5.99
CA VAL A 76 6.85 6.97 7.01
C VAL A 76 7.73 7.57 8.10
N HIS A 77 7.36 8.77 8.54
CA HIS A 77 8.06 9.59 9.52
C HIS A 77 7.06 10.00 10.60
N ILE A 78 7.35 9.67 11.86
CA ILE A 78 6.46 9.98 13.00
C ILE A 78 7.27 10.74 14.05
N SER A 79 6.83 11.94 14.43
CA SER A 79 7.29 12.58 15.67
C SER A 79 6.29 12.32 16.80
N TYR A 80 6.77 12.14 18.03
CA TYR A 80 5.92 11.92 19.20
C TYR A 80 6.64 12.29 20.50
N TYR A 81 5.85 12.62 21.53
CA TYR A 81 6.33 12.82 22.88
C TYR A 81 6.33 11.49 23.67
N ASP A 82 7.42 11.25 24.40
CA ASP A 82 7.58 10.16 25.36
C ASP A 82 7.35 10.68 26.77
N TYR A 83 6.13 10.50 27.27
CA TYR A 83 5.73 10.95 28.60
C TYR A 83 6.48 10.23 29.74
N THR A 84 7.19 9.14 29.46
CA THR A 84 7.95 8.40 30.49
C THR A 84 9.32 9.00 30.72
N ASN A 85 9.93 9.52 29.65
CA ASN A 85 11.29 10.05 29.66
C ASN A 85 11.34 11.59 29.53
N ASP A 86 10.19 12.23 29.26
CA ASP A 86 10.04 13.65 28.96
C ASP A 86 10.68 14.11 27.62
N ASP A 87 10.99 13.15 26.74
CA ASP A 87 11.71 13.31 25.48
C ASP A 87 10.79 13.63 24.26
N LEU A 88 11.33 14.38 23.29
CA LEU A 88 10.87 14.32 21.90
C LEU A 88 11.51 13.10 21.22
N LYS A 89 10.68 12.26 20.59
CA LYS A 89 11.14 11.10 19.82
C LYS A 89 10.65 11.14 18.38
N TYR A 90 11.41 10.44 17.54
CA TYR A 90 11.17 10.28 16.12
C TYR A 90 11.27 8.79 15.75
N ALA A 91 10.31 8.32 14.96
CA ALA A 91 10.28 6.97 14.40
C ALA A 91 10.20 6.98 12.88
N THR A 92 10.87 6.03 12.23
CA THR A 92 10.79 5.84 10.77
C THR A 92 10.98 4.39 10.36
N ASN A 93 10.36 4.01 9.24
CA ASN A 93 10.51 2.70 8.60
C ASN A 93 11.56 2.69 7.46
N ALA A 94 12.37 3.75 7.31
CA ALA A 94 13.34 3.94 6.22
C ALA A 94 14.28 2.75 5.95
N SER A 95 14.61 1.96 6.99
CA SER A 95 15.48 0.78 6.89
C SER A 95 14.72 -0.53 6.56
N GLY A 96 13.46 -0.44 6.12
CA GLY A 96 12.56 -1.59 5.90
C GLY A 96 11.88 -2.11 7.18
N TYR A 97 12.25 -1.57 8.33
CA TYR A 97 11.68 -1.86 9.65
C TYR A 97 11.62 -0.57 10.47
N TRP A 98 10.71 -0.51 11.44
CA TRP A 98 10.63 0.62 12.37
C TRP A 98 11.91 0.76 13.20
N THR A 99 12.38 2.00 13.27
CA THR A 99 13.51 2.45 14.08
C THR A 99 13.11 3.72 14.81
N THR A 100 13.64 3.94 16.02
CA THR A 100 13.28 5.08 16.89
C THR A 100 14.52 5.73 17.47
N VAL A 101 14.50 7.06 17.62
CA VAL A 101 15.54 7.85 18.30
C VAL A 101 14.90 8.96 19.13
N SER A 102 15.55 9.35 20.24
CA SER A 102 15.24 10.62 20.90
C SER A 102 15.94 11.77 20.17
N VAL A 103 15.22 12.85 19.91
CA VAL A 103 15.65 14.03 19.14
C VAL A 103 16.09 15.16 20.07
N ASP A 104 15.34 15.38 21.16
CA ASP A 104 15.72 16.21 22.30
C ASP A 104 15.31 15.49 23.59
N THR A 105 16.15 15.62 24.61
CA THR A 105 16.07 14.90 25.90
C THR A 105 16.40 15.81 27.10
N THR A 106 16.42 17.13 26.91
CA THR A 106 16.87 18.08 27.95
C THR A 106 15.69 18.82 28.57
N GLY A 107 15.07 18.19 29.58
CA GLY A 107 13.86 18.70 30.23
C GLY A 107 12.60 18.13 29.59
N VAL A 108 11.44 18.73 29.89
CA VAL A 108 10.14 18.42 29.27
C VAL A 108 10.06 19.06 27.89
N VAL A 109 10.31 18.25 26.86
CA VAL A 109 10.39 18.66 25.45
C VAL A 109 9.51 17.79 24.56
N GLY A 110 9.25 18.22 23.32
CA GLY A 110 8.47 17.45 22.34
C GLY A 110 6.95 17.55 22.44
N LEU A 111 6.43 18.35 23.38
CA LEU A 111 4.99 18.57 23.53
C LEU A 111 4.38 19.20 22.27
N TYR A 112 3.16 18.76 21.92
CA TYR A 112 2.42 19.26 20.75
C TYR A 112 3.21 19.22 19.44
N THR A 113 4.06 18.21 19.26
CA THR A 113 4.96 18.11 18.10
C THR A 113 4.20 18.09 16.76
N SER A 114 4.79 18.74 15.76
CA SER A 114 4.37 18.69 14.36
C SER A 114 5.56 18.30 13.49
N ILE A 115 5.32 17.43 12.49
CA ILE A 115 6.32 17.03 11.51
C ILE A 115 5.92 17.48 10.10
N ALA A 116 6.89 17.91 9.32
CA ALA A 116 6.77 18.20 7.90
C ALA A 116 8.01 17.67 7.16
N ILE A 117 7.86 17.41 5.86
CA ILE A 117 8.94 16.97 4.99
C ILE A 117 8.99 17.96 3.81
N ASP A 118 10.18 18.42 3.45
CA ASP A 118 10.36 19.35 2.34
C ASP A 118 10.63 18.65 1.00
N SER A 119 10.89 19.43 -0.07
CA SER A 119 11.09 18.90 -1.42
C SER A 119 12.37 18.08 -1.63
N ASN A 120 13.25 18.00 -0.63
CA ASN A 120 14.48 17.21 -0.64
C ASN A 120 14.36 15.94 0.21
N ASP A 121 13.16 15.63 0.71
CA ASP A 121 12.88 14.61 1.73
C ASP A 121 13.52 14.90 3.12
N ASP A 122 13.93 16.16 3.37
CA ASP A 122 14.44 16.57 4.69
C ASP A 122 13.29 16.70 5.71
N VAL A 123 13.48 16.11 6.89
CA VAL A 123 12.51 16.08 7.99
C VAL A 123 12.64 17.32 8.88
N HIS A 124 11.55 18.07 9.01
CA HIS A 124 11.43 19.23 9.89
C HIS A 124 10.43 18.93 11.01
N ILE A 125 10.85 19.04 12.27
CA ILE A 125 9.99 18.83 13.43
C ILE A 125 9.98 20.11 14.26
N SER A 126 8.80 20.61 14.60
CA SER A 126 8.62 21.67 15.60
C SER A 126 7.87 21.15 16.83
N TYR A 127 8.09 21.78 17.98
CA TYR A 127 7.52 21.36 19.27
C TYR A 127 7.61 22.45 20.34
N TYR A 128 6.79 22.30 21.39
CA TYR A 128 6.86 23.12 22.59
C TYR A 128 7.84 22.51 23.61
N ASP A 129 8.77 23.33 24.06
CA ASP A 129 9.67 23.06 25.19
C ASP A 129 9.06 23.72 26.44
N SER A 130 8.39 22.91 27.26
CA SER A 130 7.72 23.39 28.47
C SER A 130 8.70 23.65 29.64
N THR A 131 9.99 23.37 29.46
CA THR A 131 11.02 23.70 30.46
C THR A 131 11.49 25.15 30.31
N ASN A 132 11.58 25.60 29.06
CA ASN A 132 12.07 26.94 28.70
C ASN A 132 10.96 27.90 28.25
N ASP A 133 9.73 27.41 28.10
CA ASP A 133 8.57 28.10 27.49
C ASP A 133 8.77 28.49 26.01
N ASP A 134 9.64 27.76 25.31
CA ASP A 134 10.07 28.03 23.94
C ASP A 134 9.32 27.18 22.90
N LEU A 135 9.16 27.74 21.69
CA LEU A 135 8.88 26.98 20.46
C LEU A 135 10.23 26.66 19.80
N LYS A 136 10.47 25.38 19.51
CA LYS A 136 11.68 24.87 18.85
C LYS A 136 11.32 24.13 17.56
#